data_AF-A0A925ZJ49-F1
#
_entry.id   AF-A0A925ZJ49-F1
#
_cell.length_a   1.000
_cell.length_b   1.000
_cell.length_c   1.000
_cell.angle_alpha   90.00
_cell.angle_beta   90.00
_cell.angle_gamma   90.00
#
_symmetry.space_group_name_H-M   'P 1'
#
loop_
_entity.id
_entity.type
_entity.pdbx_description
1 polymer ?
#
loop_
_entity_poly.entity_id
_entity_poly.type
_entity_poly.pdbx_seq_one_letter_code
_entity_poly.pdbx_strand_id
1 'polypeptide(L)'
;MKKIALSLVVGALAVGAFAQAKPKAPTELACAVMPSHKVKIADATKTKMFADYKGRRYFFCCAGCPAAFKATPAKYAKKELSIPTPKSKKA
;
A
#
# COMPACT_ATOMS: atom_id res chain seq x y z
N MET A 1 -52.55 -37.88 -9.96
CA MET A 1 -53.02 -38.02 -8.56
C MET A 1 -51.77 -38.39 -7.74
N LYS A 2 -50.98 -37.51 -7.13
CA LYS A 2 -51.23 -36.65 -5.95
C LYS A 2 -50.16 -35.53 -6.00
N LYS A 3 -50.48 -34.36 -6.55
CA LYS A 3 -50.44 -33.06 -5.84
C LYS A 3 -49.49 -33.00 -4.64
N ILE A 4 -48.24 -32.56 -4.82
CA ILE A 4 -47.56 -31.67 -3.85
C ILE A 4 -46.70 -30.68 -4.66
N ALA A 5 -47.36 -29.62 -5.10
CA ALA A 5 -46.73 -28.33 -5.35
C ALA A 5 -46.67 -27.62 -3.99
N LEU A 6 -45.47 -27.45 -3.44
CA LEU A 6 -45.12 -26.71 -2.23
C LEU A 6 -43.58 -26.82 -2.16
N SER A 7 -42.72 -25.82 -2.09
CA SER A 7 -42.81 -24.39 -1.95
C SER A 7 -41.37 -23.86 -2.04
N LEU A 8 -41.24 -22.56 -2.35
CA LEU A 8 -40.15 -21.67 -1.89
C LEU A 8 -38.76 -21.80 -2.54
N VAL A 9 -38.59 -21.04 -3.63
CA VAL A 9 -37.59 -19.95 -3.74
C VAL A 9 -36.69 -19.76 -2.52
N VAL A 10 -35.43 -20.20 -2.62
CA VAL A 10 -34.24 -19.57 -2.02
C VAL A 10 -33.12 -19.88 -3.01
N GLY A 11 -32.73 -18.97 -3.90
CA GLY A 11 -32.13 -17.69 -3.58
C GLY A 11 -30.82 -17.70 -4.36
N ALA A 12 -30.70 -16.80 -5.33
CA ALA A 12 -29.57 -16.72 -6.23
C ALA A 12 -28.24 -16.80 -5.46
N LEU A 13 -27.38 -17.75 -5.84
CA LEU A 13 -25.94 -17.68 -5.57
C LEU A 13 -25.41 -16.48 -6.37
N ALA A 14 -25.60 -15.29 -5.82
CA ALA A 14 -24.89 -14.10 -6.20
C ALA A 14 -23.41 -14.39 -5.96
N VAL A 15 -22.67 -14.67 -7.03
CA VAL A 15 -21.22 -14.58 -7.05
C VAL A 15 -20.90 -13.15 -6.66
N GLY A 16 -20.63 -12.95 -5.37
CA GLY A 16 -20.28 -11.67 -4.81
C GLY A 16 -19.11 -11.12 -5.61
N ALA A 17 -19.38 -10.05 -6.36
CA ALA A 17 -18.34 -9.17 -6.84
C ALA A 17 -17.58 -8.70 -5.59
N PHE A 18 -16.43 -9.33 -5.34
CA PHE A 18 -15.40 -8.75 -4.48
C PHE A 18 -14.99 -7.44 -5.15
N ALA A 19 -15.76 -6.38 -4.86
CA ALA A 19 -15.31 -5.02 -4.98
C ALA A 19 -14.11 -4.92 -4.04
N GLN A 20 -12.92 -5.24 -4.56
CA GLN A 20 -11.67 -4.89 -3.93
C GLN A 20 -11.65 -3.37 -3.86
N ALA A 21 -12.11 -2.83 -2.74
CA ALA A 21 -11.84 -1.48 -2.33
C ALA A 21 -10.31 -1.32 -2.38
N LYS A 22 -9.81 -0.68 -3.45
CA LYS A 22 -8.38 -0.35 -3.57
C LYS A 22 -7.97 0.35 -2.27
N PRO A 23 -6.98 -0.17 -1.52
CA PRO A 23 -6.51 0.52 -0.33
C PRO A 23 -6.06 1.92 -0.72
N LYS A 24 -6.70 2.94 -0.15
CA LYS A 24 -6.24 4.33 -0.28
C LYS A 24 -4.81 4.37 0.24
N ALA A 25 -3.89 4.86 -0.59
CA ALA A 25 -2.50 4.98 -0.19
C ALA A 25 -2.41 5.87 1.07
N PRO A 26 -1.55 5.52 2.05
CA PRO A 26 -1.37 6.34 3.24
C PRO A 26 -0.84 7.73 2.83
N THR A 27 -1.22 8.77 3.57
CA THR A 27 -0.72 10.15 3.35
C THR A 27 0.63 10.38 4.02
N GLU A 28 0.91 9.62 5.09
CA GLU A 28 2.13 9.67 5.87
C GLU A 28 2.67 8.25 6.11
N LEU A 29 3.99 8.12 6.13
CA LEU A 29 4.70 6.89 6.44
C LEU A 29 5.80 7.17 7.45
N ALA A 30 6.13 6.19 8.28
CA ALA A 30 7.30 6.32 9.13
C ALA A 30 8.60 6.19 8.31
N CYS A 31 9.64 6.92 8.72
CA CYS A 31 10.94 6.86 8.06
C CYS A 31 11.52 5.45 8.17
N ALA A 32 11.99 4.88 7.06
CA ALA A 32 12.48 3.49 7.02
C ALA A 32 13.76 3.28 7.86
N VAL A 33 14.59 4.31 8.00
CA VAL A 33 15.81 4.30 8.82
C VAL A 33 15.49 4.58 10.29
N MET A 34 14.54 5.49 10.55
CA MET A 34 14.14 5.93 11.90
C MET A 34 12.61 5.95 12.05
N PRO A 35 11.98 4.83 12.45
CA PRO A 35 10.53 4.69 12.44
C PRO A 35 9.77 5.69 13.35
N SER A 36 10.45 6.31 14.31
CA SER A 36 9.87 7.31 15.22
C SER A 36 9.40 8.58 14.50
N HIS A 37 9.99 8.92 13.35
CA HIS A 37 9.62 10.12 12.59
C HIS A 37 8.59 9.78 11.50
N LYS A 38 7.49 10.53 11.48
CA LYS A 38 6.51 10.50 10.39
C LYS A 38 7.00 11.35 9.22
N VAL A 39 6.76 10.88 8.01
CA VAL A 39 7.15 11.50 6.75
C VAL A 39 5.92 11.66 5.89
N LYS A 40 5.64 12.89 5.46
CA LYS A 40 4.59 13.16 4.48
C LYS A 40 5.04 12.69 3.10
N ILE A 41 4.28 11.77 2.52
CA ILE A 41 4.64 11.16 1.23
C ILE A 41 4.71 12.20 0.11
N ALA A 42 3.77 13.15 0.09
CA ALA A 42 3.75 14.22 -0.90
C ALA A 42 5.04 15.05 -0.86
N ASP A 43 5.49 15.43 0.33
CA ASP A 43 6.69 16.27 0.49
C ASP A 43 7.96 15.48 0.18
N ALA A 44 8.09 14.27 0.70
CA ALA A 44 9.23 13.41 0.39
C ALA A 44 9.31 13.06 -1.11
N THR A 45 8.17 12.94 -1.80
CA THR A 45 8.14 12.74 -3.25
C THR A 45 8.60 14.00 -4.00
N LYS A 46 8.15 15.19 -3.58
CA LYS A 46 8.58 16.48 -4.16
C LYS A 46 10.08 16.72 -3.96
N THR A 47 10.60 16.41 -2.78
CA THR A 47 12.02 16.60 -2.43
C THR A 47 12.92 15.43 -2.82
N LYS A 48 12.37 14.38 -3.44
CA LYS A 48 13.08 13.15 -3.80
C LYS A 48 13.76 12.46 -2.60
N MET A 49 13.22 12.64 -1.39
CA MET A 49 13.64 11.94 -0.16
C MET A 49 13.00 10.55 -0.06
N PHE A 50 13.15 9.75 -1.12
CA PHE A 50 12.66 8.37 -1.17
C PHE A 50 13.66 7.47 -1.90
N ALA A 51 13.54 6.16 -1.68
CA ALA A 51 14.31 5.15 -2.38
C ALA A 51 13.42 3.97 -2.73
N ASP A 52 13.61 3.44 -3.94
CA ASP A 52 12.86 2.30 -4.43
C ASP A 52 13.68 1.02 -4.22
N TYR A 53 13.07 0.01 -3.61
CA TYR A 53 13.70 -1.28 -3.36
C TYR A 53 12.66 -2.41 -3.41
N LYS A 54 12.95 -3.48 -4.17
CA LYS A 54 12.07 -4.64 -4.34
C LYS A 54 10.61 -4.28 -4.72
N GLY A 55 10.42 -3.31 -5.62
CA GLY A 55 9.10 -2.88 -6.08
C GLY A 55 8.28 -2.11 -5.04
N ARG A 56 8.94 -1.57 -4.02
CA ARG A 56 8.34 -0.70 -3.00
C ARG A 56 9.15 0.58 -2.87
N ARG A 57 8.46 1.67 -2.54
CA ARG A 57 9.05 2.98 -2.27
C ARG A 57 9.10 3.21 -0.77
N TYR A 58 10.30 3.50 -0.28
CA TYR A 58 10.59 3.85 1.10
C TYR A 58 10.81 5.35 1.20
N PHE A 59 10.24 6.00 2.20
CA PHE A 59 10.37 7.44 2.41
C PHE A 59 11.24 7.75 3.63
N PHE A 60 11.84 8.93 3.62
CA PHE A 60 12.75 9.34 4.67
C PHE A 60 12.47 10.76 5.16
N CYS A 61 12.77 10.99 6.43
CA CYS A 61 12.62 12.30 7.07
C CYS A 61 13.77 13.28 6.72
N CYS A 62 14.86 12.78 6.13
CA CYS A 62 16.10 13.55 5.96
C CYS A 62 16.79 13.28 4.61
N ALA A 63 17.56 14.25 4.10
CA ALA A 63 18.30 14.13 2.85
C ALA A 63 19.44 13.10 2.90
N GLY A 64 19.99 12.80 4.07
CA GLY A 64 21.06 11.80 4.24
C GLY A 64 20.57 10.35 4.32
N CYS A 65 19.30 10.15 4.66
CA CYS A 65 18.69 8.86 4.88
C CYS A 65 18.63 7.96 3.62
N PRO A 66 18.38 8.47 2.38
CA PRO A 66 18.45 7.68 1.17
C PRO A 66 19.82 7.01 0.93
N ALA A 67 20.92 7.69 1.25
CA ALA A 67 22.27 7.14 1.07
C ALA A 67 22.53 5.96 2.03
N ALA A 68 22.19 6.15 3.31
CA ALA A 68 22.29 5.09 4.32
C ALA A 68 21.40 3.88 3.96
N PHE A 69 20.18 4.13 3.46
CA PHE A 69 19.29 3.08 2.99
C PHE A 69 19.86 2.32 1.80
N LYS A 70 20.43 3.01 0.80
CA LYS A 70 21.05 2.37 -0.38
C LYS A 70 22.26 1.51 -0.03
N ALA A 71 23.01 1.87 1.01
CA ALA A 71 24.15 1.08 1.47
C ALA A 71 23.71 -0.26 2.09
N THR A 72 22.61 -0.28 2.86
CA THR A 72 22.12 -1.51 3.52
C THR A 72 20.59 -1.63 3.49
N PRO A 73 19.97 -1.74 2.31
CA PRO A 73 18.52 -1.66 2.18
C PRO A 73 17.82 -2.83 2.87
N ALA A 74 18.41 -4.02 2.86
CA ALA A 74 17.87 -5.20 3.53
C ALA A 74 17.66 -5.01 5.05
N LYS A 75 18.45 -4.14 5.71
CA LYS A 75 18.31 -3.85 7.14
C LYS A 75 17.09 -2.98 7.45
N TYR A 76 16.74 -2.08 6.54
CA TYR A 76 15.71 -1.06 6.74
C TYR A 76 14.42 -1.32 5.96
N ALA A 77 14.44 -2.24 4.98
CA ALA A 77 13.35 -2.49 4.04
C ALA A 77 12.14 -3.22 4.66
N LYS A 78 11.50 -2.60 5.66
CA LYS A 78 10.26 -3.10 6.27
C LYS A 78 9.05 -2.76 5.40
N LYS A 79 8.26 -3.78 5.03
CA LYS A 79 7.10 -3.61 4.13
C LYS A 79 6.08 -2.57 4.64
N GLU A 80 5.87 -2.52 5.95
CA GLU A 80 4.96 -1.56 6.63
C GLU A 80 5.42 -0.09 6.49
N LEU A 81 6.71 0.15 6.30
CA LEU A 81 7.30 1.49 6.15
C LEU A 81 7.42 1.91 4.68
N SER A 82 6.70 1.22 3.80
CA SER A 82 6.81 1.41 2.36
C SER A 82 5.46 1.27 1.69
N ILE A 83 5.30 1.96 0.56
CA ILE A 83 4.18 1.72 -0.35
C ILE A 83 4.67 0.93 -1.55
N PRO A 84 3.80 0.16 -2.23
CA PRO A 84 4.09 -0.28 -3.59
C PRO A 84 4.53 0.93 -4.41
N THR A 85 5.60 0.81 -5.21
CA THR A 85 6.09 1.94 -6.00
C THR A 85 4.92 2.51 -6.82
N PRO A 86 4.48 3.75 -6.56
CA PRO A 86 3.38 4.32 -7.30
C PRO A 86 3.88 4.49 -8.74
N LYS A 87 3.37 3.64 -9.64
CA LYS A 87 3.50 3.87 -11.09
C LYS A 87 2.82 5.21 -11.33
N SER A 88 3.63 6.23 -11.60
CA SER A 88 3.24 7.62 -11.70
C SER A 88 1.82 7.76 -12.21
N LYS A 89 0.90 8.22 -11.35
CA LYS A 89 -0.24 8.96 -11.89
C LYS A 89 0.37 10.26 -12.43
N LYS A 90 0.91 10.19 -13.65
CA LYS A 90 0.95 11.32 -14.56
C LYS A 90 -0.50 11.79 -14.62
N ALA A 91 -0.79 12.89 -13.95
CA ALA A 91 -1.87 13.77 -14.37
C ALA A 91 -1.45 14.41 -15.69
#